data_AF-A0A658BSA5-F1
#
_entry.id   AF-A0A658BSA5-F1
#
_cell.length_a   1.000
_cell.length_b   1.000
_cell.length_c   1.000
_cell.angle_alpha   90.00
_cell.angle_beta   90.00
_cell.angle_gamma   90.00
#
_symmetry.space_group_name_H-M   'P 1'
#
loop_
_entity.id
_entity.type
_entity.pdbx_description
1 polymer ?
#
loop_
_entity_poly.entity_id
_entity_poly.type
_entity_poly.pdbx_seq_one_letter_code
_entity_poly.pdbx_strand_id
1 'polypeptide(L)'
;MRRFAAAALACIAWAVNTAQAGLPYEPDIPLYFDHFDPGQKPWQPGQALNIEEVFKNYQYYEIRFLKQGTEIQVQRYIHNQRDCAERYHVMPDGSLEKITQ
;
A
#
# COMPACT_ATOMS: atom_id res chain seq x y z
N MET A 1 -51.68 -19.47 29.28
CA MET A 1 -50.20 -19.48 29.09
C MET A 1 -49.89 -19.98 27.69
N ARG A 2 -49.49 -19.10 26.77
CA ARG A 2 -48.98 -19.48 25.44
C ARG A 2 -47.75 -18.64 25.15
N ARG A 3 -46.61 -19.34 25.02
CA ARG A 3 -45.28 -18.80 24.72
C ARG A 3 -45.17 -18.70 23.20
N PHE A 4 -44.81 -17.54 22.67
CA PHE A 4 -44.25 -17.41 21.33
C PHE A 4 -42.91 -16.69 21.48
N ALA A 5 -41.83 -17.47 21.37
CA ALA A 5 -40.48 -16.96 21.22
C ALA A 5 -40.28 -16.63 19.75
N ALA A 6 -40.13 -15.34 19.42
CA ALA A 6 -39.68 -14.91 18.10
C ALA A 6 -38.20 -14.53 18.23
N ALA A 7 -37.33 -15.44 17.77
CA ALA A 7 -35.91 -15.18 17.62
C ALA A 7 -35.70 -14.30 16.39
N ALA A 8 -35.25 -13.06 16.59
CA ALA A 8 -34.75 -12.20 15.52
C ALA A 8 -33.23 -12.33 15.47
N LEU A 9 -32.73 -13.18 14.56
CA LEU A 9 -31.33 -13.17 14.13
C LEU A 9 -31.08 -11.87 13.34
N ALA A 10 -30.45 -10.88 13.97
CA ALA A 10 -29.86 -9.76 13.26
C ALA A 10 -28.37 -10.08 13.02
N CYS A 11 -28.06 -10.68 11.87
CA CYS A 11 -26.70 -10.76 11.37
C CYS A 11 -26.26 -9.35 10.97
N ILE A 12 -25.65 -8.60 11.90
CA ILE A 12 -24.93 -7.39 11.55
C ILE A 12 -23.63 -7.85 10.91
N ALA A 13 -23.60 -7.91 9.58
CA ALA A 13 -22.35 -8.00 8.84
C ALA A 13 -21.65 -6.64 8.99
N TRP A 14 -20.75 -6.54 9.96
CA TRP A 14 -19.81 -5.43 10.01
C TRP A 14 -18.88 -5.62 8.82
N ALA A 15 -19.09 -4.81 7.77
CA ALA A 15 -18.06 -4.61 6.76
C ALA A 15 -16.84 -4.05 7.51
N VAL A 16 -15.81 -4.89 7.67
CA VAL A 16 -14.52 -4.45 8.16
C VAL A 16 -13.95 -3.59 7.04
N ASN A 17 -14.24 -2.29 7.07
CA ASN A 17 -13.44 -1.30 6.38
C ASN A 17 -12.10 -1.30 7.11
N THR A 18 -11.16 -2.14 6.67
CA THR A 18 -9.75 -1.87 6.88
C THR A 18 -9.41 -0.67 6.01
N ALA A 19 -9.86 0.51 6.44
CA ALA A 19 -9.04 1.69 6.26
C ALA A 19 -7.76 1.34 7.02
N GLN A 20 -6.78 0.82 6.29
CA GLN A 20 -5.41 0.70 6.79
C GLN A 20 -4.96 2.14 7.01
N ALA A 21 -5.36 2.68 8.17
CA ALA A 21 -4.92 3.96 8.67
C ALA A 21 -3.40 3.90 8.64
N GLY A 22 -2.81 4.88 7.95
CA GLY A 22 -1.41 4.90 7.58
C GLY A 22 -0.53 4.34 8.68
N LEU A 23 0.24 3.30 8.34
CA LEU A 23 1.51 3.11 9.03
C LEU A 23 2.17 4.49 9.06
N PRO A 24 2.67 4.96 10.21
CA PRO A 24 3.42 6.20 10.25
C PRO A 24 4.64 5.97 9.36
N TYR A 25 4.55 6.40 8.10
CA TYR A 25 5.63 6.24 7.15
C TYR A 25 6.74 7.16 7.62
N GLU A 26 7.69 6.60 8.37
CA GLU A 26 8.89 7.32 8.75
C GLU A 26 9.59 7.75 7.45
N PRO A 27 9.85 9.06 7.30
CA PRO A 27 10.42 9.57 6.07
C PRO A 27 11.79 8.92 5.82
N ASP A 28 12.05 8.61 4.55
CA ASP A 28 13.29 8.01 4.06
C ASP A 28 13.59 6.57 4.54
N ILE A 29 12.62 5.89 5.16
CA ILE A 29 12.76 4.44 5.42
C ILE A 29 12.34 3.66 4.16
N PRO A 30 13.22 2.78 3.62
CA PRO A 30 12.87 1.91 2.52
C PRO A 30 11.90 0.82 2.95
N LEU A 31 10.78 0.73 2.25
CA LEU A 31 9.81 -0.35 2.38
C LEU A 31 9.80 -1.18 1.10
N TYR A 32 9.66 -2.48 1.23
CA TYR A 32 9.76 -3.40 0.10
C TYR A 32 8.41 -4.02 -0.27
N PHE A 33 8.16 -4.11 -1.57
CA PHE A 33 6.90 -4.58 -2.13
C PHE A 33 7.18 -5.50 -3.33
N ASP A 34 6.34 -6.50 -3.53
CA ASP A 34 6.39 -7.39 -4.71
C ASP A 34 5.72 -6.78 -5.94
N HIS A 35 4.86 -5.78 -5.75
CA HIS A 35 4.10 -5.12 -6.79
C HIS A 35 4.03 -3.60 -6.58
N PHE A 36 3.92 -2.86 -7.68
CA PHE A 36 3.67 -1.42 -7.70
C PHE A 36 2.84 -1.06 -8.94
N ASP A 37 1.66 -0.46 -8.72
CA ASP A 37 0.80 0.06 -9.77
C ASP A 37 0.46 1.54 -9.52
N PRO A 38 1.13 2.48 -10.22
CA PRO A 38 0.83 3.91 -10.06
C PRO A 38 -0.50 4.32 -10.70
N GLY A 39 -1.14 3.44 -11.48
CA GLY A 39 -2.46 3.65 -12.08
C GLY A 39 -3.62 3.40 -11.10
N GLN A 40 -3.35 2.77 -9.95
CA GLN A 40 -4.35 2.53 -8.91
C GLN A 40 -4.84 3.86 -8.29
N LYS A 41 -6.16 4.00 -8.11
CA LYS A 41 -6.79 5.22 -7.54
C LYS A 41 -7.84 4.87 -6.48
N PRO A 42 -7.69 5.28 -5.20
CA PRO A 42 -6.45 5.83 -4.61
C PRO A 42 -5.34 4.78 -4.65
N TRP A 43 -4.09 5.23 -4.78
CA TRP A 43 -2.95 4.33 -4.71
C TRP A 43 -2.82 3.77 -3.31
N GLN A 44 -2.60 2.46 -3.23
CA GLN A 44 -2.31 1.77 -1.98
C GLN A 44 -1.03 0.97 -2.16
N PRO A 45 -0.02 1.16 -1.30
CA PRO A 45 1.25 0.44 -1.43
C PRO A 45 1.11 -1.07 -1.20
N GLY A 46 -0.01 -1.54 -0.61
CA GLY A 46 -0.19 -2.93 -0.24
C GLY A 46 0.52 -3.26 1.08
N GLN A 47 0.91 -4.53 1.24
CA GLN A 47 1.63 -4.99 2.43
C GLN A 47 3.14 -4.85 2.21
N ALA A 48 3.80 -4.10 3.11
CA ALA A 48 5.26 -4.08 3.15
C ALA A 48 5.79 -5.44 3.60
N LEU A 49 6.82 -5.91 2.91
CA LEU A 49 7.49 -7.19 3.16
C LEU A 49 8.92 -6.96 3.65
N ASN A 50 9.51 -7.96 4.30
CA ASN A 50 10.93 -7.93 4.63
C ASN A 50 11.78 -8.10 3.36
N ILE A 51 13.00 -7.59 3.37
CA ILE A 51 13.91 -7.68 2.21
C ILE A 51 14.18 -9.15 1.82
N GLU A 52 14.28 -10.06 2.79
CA GLU A 52 14.48 -11.49 2.56
C GLU A 52 13.29 -12.17 1.88
N GLU A 53 12.09 -11.59 2.00
CA GLU A 53 10.88 -12.09 1.35
C GLU A 53 10.84 -11.68 -0.13
N VAL A 54 11.17 -10.43 -0.44
CA VAL A 54 11.13 -9.92 -1.82
C VAL A 54 12.37 -10.27 -2.64
N PHE A 55 13.53 -10.48 -2.02
CA PHE A 55 14.78 -10.82 -2.71
C PHE A 55 14.71 -12.15 -3.48
N LYS A 56 13.77 -13.02 -3.10
CA LYS A 56 13.49 -14.29 -3.78
C LYS A 56 12.75 -14.10 -5.10
N ASN A 57 12.15 -12.94 -5.31
CA ASN A 57 11.36 -12.64 -6.49
C ASN A 57 12.25 -12.18 -7.64
N TYR A 58 11.84 -12.49 -8.86
CA TYR A 58 12.49 -11.97 -10.08
C TYR A 58 12.46 -10.44 -10.12
N GLN A 59 11.39 -9.83 -9.61
CA GLN A 59 11.17 -8.39 -9.59
C GLN A 59 10.59 -7.97 -8.24
N TYR A 60 11.05 -6.83 -7.71
CA TYR A 60 10.48 -6.20 -6.52
C TYR A 60 10.73 -4.69 -6.55
N TYR A 61 10.12 -3.98 -5.59
CA TYR A 61 10.13 -2.53 -5.50
C TYR A 61 10.56 -2.10 -4.11
N GLU A 62 11.45 -1.10 -4.05
CA GLU A 62 11.75 -0.34 -2.85
C GLU A 62 11.04 1.01 -2.96
N ILE A 63 10.19 1.32 -2.00
CA ILE A 63 9.44 2.58 -1.95
C ILE A 63 9.87 3.34 -0.69
N ARG A 64 10.25 4.60 -0.88
CA ARG A 64 10.57 5.54 0.21
C ARG A 64 9.57 6.68 0.20
N PHE A 65 9.02 6.97 1.37
CA PHE A 65 8.18 8.15 1.56
C PHE A 65 9.07 9.34 1.89
N LEU A 66 8.94 10.41 1.10
CA LEU A 66 9.68 11.65 1.20
C LEU A 66 8.74 12.78 1.65
N LYS A 67 9.28 13.90 2.13
CA LYS A 67 8.52 15.13 2.46
C LYS A 67 7.22 14.84 3.22
N GLN A 68 7.34 14.09 4.31
CA GLN A 68 6.20 13.69 5.17
C GLN A 68 5.08 12.94 4.42
N GLY A 69 5.43 12.16 3.40
CA GLY A 69 4.49 11.33 2.63
C GLY A 69 3.80 12.04 1.46
N THR A 70 4.14 13.30 1.18
CA THR A 70 3.62 14.03 0.01
C THR A 70 4.33 13.67 -1.30
N GLU A 71 5.43 12.94 -1.19
CA GLU A 71 6.22 12.47 -2.33
C GLU A 71 6.73 11.06 -2.04
N ILE A 72 6.82 10.23 -3.06
CA ILE A 72 7.46 8.92 -2.96
C ILE A 72 8.54 8.75 -4.02
N GLN A 73 9.59 8.03 -3.65
CA GLN A 73 10.58 7.49 -4.59
C GLN A 73 10.38 5.99 -4.69
N VAL A 74 10.33 5.48 -5.92
CA VAL A 74 10.13 4.06 -6.23
C VAL A 74 11.33 3.58 -7.04
N GLN A 75 12.07 2.62 -6.50
CA GLN A 75 13.14 1.93 -7.20
C GLN A 75 12.67 0.51 -7.54
N ARG A 76 12.63 0.18 -8.83
CA ARG A 76 12.40 -1.18 -9.30
C ARG A 76 13.70 -1.95 -9.34
N TYR A 77 13.66 -3.20 -8.90
CA TYR A 77 14.74 -4.17 -9.01
C TYR A 77 14.29 -5.33 -9.89
N ILE A 78 15.16 -5.77 -10.80
CA ILE A 78 15.00 -6.98 -11.60
C ILE A 78 16.25 -7.84 -11.39
N HIS A 79 16.09 -9.10 -11.00
CA HIS A 79 17.19 -9.99 -10.63
C HIS A 79 18.16 -9.36 -9.60
N ASN A 80 17.62 -8.67 -8.60
CA ASN A 80 18.41 -7.95 -7.58
C ASN A 80 19.31 -6.84 -8.13
N GLN A 81 19.14 -6.45 -9.39
CA GLN A 81 19.79 -5.29 -10.00
C GLN A 81 18.81 -4.13 -10.09
N ARG A 82 19.32 -2.91 -9.83
CA ARG A 82 18.52 -1.68 -10.03
C ARG A 82 18.20 -1.53 -11.50
N ASP A 83 16.92 -1.41 -11.80
CA ASP A 83 16.43 -1.27 -13.17
C ASP A 83 16.05 0.20 -13.47
N CYS A 84 15.05 0.74 -12.76
CA CYS A 84 14.64 2.13 -12.91
C CYS A 84 14.25 2.77 -11.57
N ALA A 85 14.40 4.09 -11.49
CA ALA A 85 13.96 4.91 -10.37
C ALA A 85 12.97 5.96 -10.86
N GLU A 86 11.84 6.08 -10.16
CA GLU A 86 10.77 7.02 -10.47
C GLU A 86 10.38 7.79 -9.20
N ARG A 87 9.86 9.00 -9.38
CA ARG A 87 9.34 9.83 -8.28
C ARG A 87 7.91 10.22 -8.59
N TYR A 88 7.08 10.28 -7.54
CA TYR A 88 5.67 10.62 -7.66
C TYR A 88 5.25 11.58 -6.56
N HIS A 89 4.36 12.51 -6.89
CA HIS A 89 3.57 13.24 -5.91
C HIS A 89 2.39 12.38 -5.45
N VAL A 90 2.14 12.38 -4.14
CA VAL A 90 0.92 11.81 -3.56
C VAL A 90 -0.11 12.93 -3.50
N MET A 91 -1.13 12.83 -4.35
CA MET A 91 -2.18 13.83 -4.46
C MET A 91 -3.16 13.74 -3.28
N PRO A 92 -3.93 14.81 -2.99
CA PRO A 92 -4.91 14.79 -1.89
C PRO A 92 -5.99 13.70 -2.02
N ASP A 93 -6.28 13.24 -3.24
CA ASP A 93 -7.20 12.13 -3.51
C ASP A 93 -6.55 10.74 -3.38
N GLY A 94 -5.27 10.69 -3.00
CA GLY A 94 -4.46 9.48 -2.89
C GLY A 94 -3.93 8.95 -4.21
N SER A 95 -4.17 9.61 -5.35
CA SER A 95 -3.57 9.22 -6.62
C SER A 95 -2.08 9.60 -6.69
N LEU A 96 -1.34 8.94 -7.59
CA LEU A 96 0.06 9.26 -7.86
C LEU A 96 0.22 10.05 -9.16
N GLU A 97 0.97 11.16 -9.09
CA GLU A 97 1.37 11.93 -10.27
C GLU A 97 2.89 11.84 -10.47
N LYS A 98 3.32 11.34 -11.63
CA LYS A 98 4.74 11.14 -11.93
C LYS A 98 5.49 12.46 -12.07
N ILE A 99 6.58 12.62 -11.33
CA ILE A 99 7.51 13.75 -11.44
C ILE A 99 8.45 13.45 -12.60
N THR A 100 8.28 14.18 -13.70
CA THR A 100 9.20 14.12 -14.84
C THR A 100 10.34 15.09 -14.59
N GLN A 101 11.59 14.62 -14.70
CA GLN A 101 12.79 15.46 -14.66
C GLN A 101 13.09 16.03 -16.05
#